data_AF-A0A7D5PAE8-F1
#
_entry.id   AF-A0A7D5PAE8-F1
#
_cell.length_a   1.000
_cell.length_b   1.000
_cell.length_c   1.000
_cell.angle_alpha   90.00
_cell.angle_beta   90.00
_cell.angle_gamma   90.00
#
_symmetry.space_group_name_H-M   'P 1'
#
loop_
_entity.id
_entity.type
_entity.pdbx_description
1 polymer ?
#
loop_
_entity_poly.entity_id
_entity_poly.type
_entity_poly.pdbx_seq_one_letter_code
_entity_poly.pdbx_strand_id
1 'polypeptide(L)' 'MTFQSSLFHYEKDLSELSDAQREVYEAVEQDGYGMREYARKTGRSPGTVGNLLRRARRRLDGGEAS' A
#
# COMPACT_ATOMS: atom_id res chain seq x y z
N MET A 1 -29.58 22.11 5.28
CA MET A 1 -28.81 20.86 5.42
C MET A 1 -27.34 21.19 5.38
N THR A 2 -26.66 21.14 6.53
CA THR A 2 -25.20 21.30 6.62
C THR A 2 -24.57 19.98 6.18
N PHE A 3 -23.95 19.96 5.01
CA PHE A 3 -23.06 18.86 4.62
C PHE A 3 -21.86 18.92 5.57
N GLN A 4 -21.93 18.14 6.65
CA GLN A 4 -20.76 17.79 7.41
C GLN A 4 -19.88 17.00 6.45
N SER A 5 -18.90 17.66 5.84
CA SER A 5 -17.78 17.01 5.20
C SER A 5 -17.11 16.20 6.31
N SER A 6 -17.53 14.93 6.44
CA SER A 6 -16.79 13.98 7.23
C SER A 6 -15.37 14.06 6.73
N LEU A 7 -14.44 14.10 7.68
CA LEU A 7 -13.01 14.04 7.50
C LEU A 7 -12.68 12.81 6.64
N PHE A 8 -12.89 12.88 5.32
CA PHE A 8 -12.49 11.86 4.38
C PHE A 8 -10.99 11.93 4.41
N HIS A 9 -10.42 11.04 5.23
CA HIS A 9 -9.05 10.61 5.17
C HIS A 9 -8.69 10.60 3.68
N TYR A 10 -7.68 11.36 3.29
CA TYR A 10 -7.19 11.37 1.92
C TYR A 10 -6.43 10.05 1.73
N GLU A 11 -7.18 8.95 1.76
CA GLU A 11 -6.69 7.60 1.50
C GLU A 11 -6.19 7.63 0.07
N LYS A 12 -4.90 7.34 -0.10
CA LYS A 12 -4.27 7.35 -1.43
C LYS A 12 -5.06 6.38 -2.31
N ASP A 13 -5.42 6.78 -3.53
CA ASP A 13 -6.11 5.87 -4.44
C ASP A 13 -5.19 4.68 -4.77
N LEU A 14 -5.59 3.48 -4.32
CA LEU A 14 -4.86 2.22 -4.53
C LEU A 14 -5.51 1.32 -5.57
N SER A 15 -6.42 1.85 -6.39
CA SER A 15 -7.14 1.08 -7.42
C SER A 15 -6.19 0.49 -8.47
N GLU A 16 -5.05 1.13 -8.75
CA GLU A 16 -4.03 0.65 -9.69
C GLU A 16 -3.15 -0.50 -9.15
N LEU A 17 -3.29 -0.85 -7.87
CA LEU A 17 -2.51 -1.91 -7.23
C LEU A 17 -3.21 -3.26 -7.33
N SER A 18 -2.44 -4.33 -7.58
CA SER A 18 -2.95 -5.69 -7.31
C SER A 18 -3.19 -5.86 -5.81
N ASP A 19 -4.06 -6.80 -5.42
CA ASP A 19 -4.36 -7.06 -4.00
C ASP A 19 -3.11 -7.26 -3.13
N ALA A 20 -2.14 -8.06 -3.58
CA ALA A 20 -0.90 -8.30 -2.85
C ALA A 20 0.01 -7.06 -2.72
N GLN A 21 -0.14 -6.08 -3.61
CA GLN A 21 0.60 -4.82 -3.57
C GLN A 21 -0.08 -3.82 -2.67
N ARG A 22 -1.41 -3.73 -2.76
CA ARG A 22 -2.25 -2.92 -1.88
C ARG A 22 -2.03 -3.32 -0.43
N GLU A 23 -2.16 -4.62 -0.14
CA GLU A 23 -1.94 -5.20 1.19
C GLU A 23 -0.58 -4.79 1.79
N VAL A 24 0.50 -4.93 1.02
CA VAL A 24 1.85 -4.59 1.48
C VAL A 24 2.04 -3.08 1.64
N TYR A 25 1.46 -2.28 0.75
CA TYR A 25 1.54 -0.83 0.79
C TYR A 25 0.80 -0.27 2.01
N GLU A 26 -0.43 -0.71 2.25
CA GLU A 26 -1.22 -0.36 3.44
C GLU A 26 -0.45 -0.71 4.71
N ALA A 27 0.01 -1.95 4.84
CA ALA A 27 0.70 -2.37 6.04
C ALA A 27 1.95 -1.53 6.34
N VAL A 28 2.77 -1.20 5.33
CA VAL A 28 4.04 -0.52 5.56
C VAL A 28 3.90 1.00 5.62
N GLU A 29 3.11 1.60 4.72
CA GLU A 29 3.02 3.06 4.59
C GLU A 29 1.88 3.68 5.40
N GLN A 30 0.80 2.93 5.64
CA GLN A 30 -0.39 3.44 6.33
C GLN A 30 -0.46 2.93 7.77
N ASP A 31 -0.19 1.64 7.99
CA ASP A 31 -0.24 1.01 9.32
C ASP A 31 1.11 1.02 10.05
N GLY A 32 2.19 1.44 9.40
CA GLY A 32 3.50 1.64 10.00
C GLY A 32 4.31 0.37 10.31
N TYR A 33 3.97 -0.78 9.73
CA TYR A 33 4.76 -2.00 9.89
C TYR A 33 6.15 -1.85 9.25
N GLY A 34 7.18 -2.37 9.93
CA GLY A 34 8.46 -2.58 9.28
C GLY A 34 8.36 -3.64 8.16
N MET A 35 8.93 -3.40 6.98
CA MET A 35 8.87 -4.38 5.86
C MET A 35 9.33 -5.80 6.26
N ARG A 36 10.42 -5.92 7.04
CA ARG A 36 10.92 -7.22 7.53
C ARG A 36 10.05 -7.83 8.63
N GLU A 37 9.38 -7.00 9.40
CA GLU A 37 8.41 -7.43 10.41
C GLU A 37 7.17 -7.99 9.73
N TYR A 38 6.62 -7.27 8.75
CA TYR A 38 5.47 -7.71 7.98
C TYR A 38 5.74 -8.99 7.18
N ALA A 39 6.95 -9.12 6.60
CA ALA A 39 7.38 -10.36 5.95
C ALA A 39 7.35 -11.56 6.91
N ARG A 40 7.87 -11.41 8.14
CA ARG A 40 7.81 -12.46 9.16
C ARG A 40 6.38 -12.77 9.57
N LYS A 41 5.56 -11.73 9.82
CA LYS A 41 4.15 -11.86 10.22
C LYS A 41 3.32 -12.65 9.21
N THR A 42 3.59 -12.47 7.91
CA THR A 42 2.86 -13.10 6.81
C THR A 42 3.50 -14.39 6.29
N GLY A 43 4.63 -14.82 6.86
CA GLY A 43 5.38 -15.99 6.37
C GLY A 43 5.97 -15.81 4.97
N ARG A 44 6.10 -14.57 4.48
CA ARG A 44 6.64 -14.23 3.16
C ARG A 44 8.15 -13.95 3.26
N SER A 45 8.88 -14.16 2.16
CA SER A 45 10.28 -13.74 2.12
C SER A 45 10.38 -12.20 2.15
N PRO A 46 11.40 -11.62 2.81
CA PRO A 46 11.63 -10.17 2.78
C PRO A 46 11.77 -9.61 1.36
N GLY A 47 12.34 -10.39 0.44
CA GLY A 47 12.48 -10.01 -0.97
C GLY A 47 11.13 -9.96 -1.70
N THR A 48 10.20 -10.87 -1.38
CA THR A 48 8.83 -10.86 -1.93
C THR A 48 8.10 -9.59 -1.50
N VAL A 49 8.09 -9.29 -0.20
CA VAL A 49 7.43 -8.09 0.35
C VAL A 49 8.07 -6.82 -0.21
N GLY A 50 9.40 -6.74 -0.24
CA GLY A 50 10.11 -5.59 -0.81
C GLY A 50 9.81 -5.37 -2.30
N ASN A 51 9.72 -6.43 -3.10
CA ASN A 51 9.35 -6.33 -4.51
C ASN A 51 7.91 -5.85 -4.71
N LEU A 52 6.96 -6.33 -3.90
CA LEU A 52 5.57 -5.88 -3.92
C LEU A 52 5.49 -4.39 -3.57
N LEU A 53 6.13 -3.96 -2.48
CA LEU A 53 6.16 -2.57 -2.03
C LEU A 53 6.77 -1.64 -3.08
N ARG A 54 7.91 -2.02 -3.67
CA ARG A 54 8.57 -1.24 -4.73
C ARG A 54 7.66 -1.06 -5.95
N ARG A 55 6.99 -2.14 -6.39
CA ARG A 55 6.06 -2.08 -7.52
C ARG A 55 4.82 -1.24 -7.19
N ALA A 56 4.34 -1.31 -5.95
CA ALA A 56 3.23 -0.50 -5.48
C ALA A 56 3.56 1.00 -5.58
N ARG A 57 4.67 1.41 -4.96
CA ARG A 57 5.15 2.81 -5.02
C ARG A 57 5.30 3.30 -6.46
N ARG A 58 5.94 2.49 -7.34
CA ARG A 58 6.13 2.86 -8.75
C ARG A 58 4.80 3.16 -9.45
N ARG A 59 3.77 2.32 -9.29
CA ARG A 59 2.48 2.55 -9.96
C ARG A 59 1.82 3.84 -9.48
N LEU A 60 1.72 3.99 -8.16
CA LEU A 60 1.10 5.15 -7.53
C LEU A 60 1.82 6.48 -7.81
N ASP A 61 3.12 6.45 -8.05
CA ASP A 61 3.92 7.64 -8.37
C ASP A 61 3.89 7.97 -9.88
N GLY A 62 3.01 7.34 -10.67
CA GLY A 62 2.80 7.62 -12.10
C GLY A 62 3.61 6.74 -13.05
N GLY A 63 4.13 5.60 -12.58
CA GLY A 63 4.97 4.69 -13.35
C GLY A 63 4.21 3.48 -13.88
N GLU A 64 3.66 3.65 -15.07
CA GLU A 64 3.05 2.67 -15.98
C GLU A 64 1.53 2.49 -15.86
N ALA A 65 0.83 3.48 -16.42
CA ALA A 65 -0.41 3.25 -17.13
C ALA A 65 -0.20 2.12 -18.17
N SER A 66 -0.96 1.05 -18.05
CA SER A 66 -1.26 0.08 -19.12
C SER A 66 -2.59 -0.56 -18.83
#